data_AF-A0AAW5KBT6-F1
#
_entry.id   AF-A0AAW5KBT6-F1
#
_cell.length_a   1.000
_cell.length_b   1.000
_cell.length_c   1.000
_cell.angle_alpha   90.00
_cell.angle_beta   90.00
_cell.angle_gamma   90.00
#
_symmetry.space_group_name_H-M   'P 1'
#
loop_
_entity.id
_entity.type
_entity.pdbx_description
1 polymer ?
#
loop_
_entity_poly.entity_id
_entity_poly.type
_entity_poly.pdbx_seq_one_letter_code
_entity_poly.pdbx_strand_id
1 'polypeptide(L)'
;ADTRWDRIFVDTKLPYDIDFRVGRWLVDFESDNGLYWEYDANPLYGSYRVDGFQLRKAWNTFTGTAIIARNTGYDGKWSEFSGVGDYMSYVLDLNWKPNEKFVLGATGYWNIGDAGAPDEFDLDVNTYGIYAGFKFTPAIELKGIYYFQNLGDNMPVMDDSPKAWKAVL
;
A
#
# COMPACT_ATOMS: atom_id res chain seq x y z
N ALA A 1 18.38 -3.66 -24.23
CA ALA A 1 17.62 -3.92 -23.00
C ALA A 1 18.15 -2.96 -21.96
N ASP A 2 17.34 -2.00 -21.52
CA ASP A 2 17.75 -1.08 -20.46
C ASP A 2 17.82 -1.85 -19.14
N THR A 3 19.04 -1.98 -18.61
CA THR A 3 19.25 -2.51 -17.27
C THR A 3 18.76 -1.46 -16.27
N ARG A 4 17.63 -1.73 -15.62
CA ARG A 4 17.10 -0.90 -14.54
C ARG A 4 17.16 -1.63 -13.21
N TRP A 5 17.57 -0.93 -12.17
CA TRP A 5 17.54 -1.45 -10.81
C TRP A 5 16.09 -1.56 -10.32
N ASP A 6 15.66 -2.78 -10.00
CA ASP A 6 14.33 -3.06 -9.46
C ASP A 6 14.21 -2.61 -8.00
N ARG A 7 15.27 -2.81 -7.22
CA ARG A 7 15.35 -2.46 -5.79
C ARG A 7 16.74 -1.93 -5.45
N ILE A 8 16.81 -0.80 -4.76
CA ILE A 8 18.05 -0.21 -4.25
C ILE A 8 17.71 0.65 -3.05
N PHE A 9 17.99 0.17 -1.85
CA PHE A 9 17.61 0.85 -0.61
C PHE A 9 18.60 0.57 0.51
N VAL A 10 18.55 1.43 1.53
CA VAL A 10 19.29 1.30 2.78
C VAL A 10 18.26 1.16 3.90
N ASP A 11 18.44 0.12 4.72
CA ASP A 11 17.72 -0.07 5.97
C ASP A 11 18.63 0.32 7.13
N THR A 12 18.09 1.09 8.06
CA THR A 12 18.76 1.47 9.30
C THR A 12 17.75 1.60 10.43
N LYS A 13 18.27 1.81 11.65
CA LYS A 13 17.48 1.91 12.86
C LYS A 13 17.63 3.29 13.47
N LEU A 14 16.53 4.02 13.56
CA LEU A 14 16.47 5.30 14.24
C LEU A 14 16.27 5.10 15.75
N PRO A 15 16.50 6.15 16.57
CA PRO A 15 16.16 6.13 17.98
C PRO A 15 14.72 5.68 18.23
N TYR A 16 14.45 5.18 19.45
CA TYR A 16 13.16 4.63 19.85
C TYR A 16 12.72 3.39 19.08
N ASP A 17 13.66 2.59 18.56
CA ASP A 17 13.35 1.30 17.93
C ASP A 17 12.44 1.47 16.70
N ILE A 18 12.76 2.46 15.85
CA ILE A 18 12.06 2.73 14.60
C ILE A 18 12.90 2.21 13.45
N ASP A 19 12.34 1.29 12.66
CA ASP A 19 12.94 0.81 11.44
C ASP A 19 12.74 1.87 10.35
N PHE A 20 13.83 2.29 9.73
CA PHE A 20 13.82 3.30 8.68
C PHE A 20 14.43 2.75 7.40
N ARG A 21 13.74 2.98 6.29
CA ARG A 21 14.18 2.62 4.94
C ARG A 21 14.17 3.85 4.06
N VAL A 22 15.20 3.98 3.23
CA VAL A 22 15.28 4.98 2.16
C VAL A 22 15.77 4.34 0.87
N GLY A 23 15.16 4.70 -0.25
CA GLY A 23 15.56 4.27 -1.58
C GLY A 23 14.37 3.75 -2.39
N ARG A 24 14.59 2.67 -3.13
CA ARG A 24 13.64 2.04 -4.06
C ARG A 24 13.32 0.63 -3.64
N TRP A 25 12.06 0.29 -3.36
CA TRP A 25 11.64 -1.07 -2.99
C TRP A 25 10.23 -1.39 -3.50
N LEU A 26 9.75 -2.62 -3.26
CA LEU A 26 8.37 -3.01 -3.54
C LEU A 26 7.52 -2.91 -2.26
N VAL A 27 6.32 -2.32 -2.38
CA VAL A 27 5.31 -2.27 -1.33
C VAL A 27 4.22 -3.29 -1.64
N ASP A 28 3.99 -4.20 -0.70
CA ASP A 28 2.97 -5.24 -0.82
C ASP A 28 2.43 -5.64 0.57
N PHE A 29 1.55 -4.79 1.12
CA PHE A 29 0.97 -5.05 2.43
C PHE A 29 0.08 -6.29 2.47
N GLU A 30 -0.47 -6.70 1.33
CA GLU A 30 -1.24 -7.93 1.25
C GLU A 30 -0.34 -9.15 1.41
N SER A 31 0.83 -9.17 0.76
CA SER A 31 1.87 -10.18 0.99
C SER A 31 2.33 -10.18 2.45
N ASP A 32 2.66 -9.00 2.98
CA ASP A 32 3.23 -8.84 4.32
C ASP A 32 2.27 -9.33 5.43
N ASN A 33 0.96 -9.31 5.15
CA ASN A 33 -0.09 -9.79 6.05
C ASN A 33 -0.63 -11.19 5.69
N GLY A 34 -0.10 -11.80 4.63
CA GLY A 34 -0.51 -13.12 4.15
C GLY A 34 -1.98 -13.15 3.74
N LEU A 35 -2.45 -12.10 3.05
CA LEU A 35 -3.80 -11.95 2.51
C LEU A 35 -3.97 -12.60 1.12
N TYR A 36 -2.94 -13.31 0.68
CA TYR A 36 -2.96 -14.30 -0.39
C TYR A 36 -1.82 -15.30 -0.16
N TRP A 37 -2.00 -16.49 -0.72
CA TRP A 37 -1.03 -17.58 -0.80
C TRP A 37 0.15 -17.29 -1.74
N GLU A 38 1.34 -17.73 -1.35
CA GLU A 38 2.61 -17.47 -2.08
C GLU A 38 2.63 -18.01 -3.53
N TYR A 39 1.83 -19.03 -3.84
CA TYR A 39 1.76 -19.65 -5.17
C TYR A 39 0.80 -18.95 -6.15
N ASP A 40 -0.02 -18.02 -5.66
CA ASP A 40 -0.92 -17.21 -6.47
C ASP A 40 -0.85 -15.78 -5.93
N ALA A 41 0.21 -15.12 -6.42
CA ALA A 41 0.49 -13.71 -6.18
C ALA A 41 -0.58 -12.85 -6.84
N ASN A 42 -1.71 -12.72 -6.15
CA ASN A 42 -2.91 -12.03 -6.62
C ASN A 42 -3.29 -10.90 -5.64
N PRO A 43 -2.46 -9.85 -5.52
CA PRO A 43 -2.80 -8.66 -4.75
C PRO A 43 -4.00 -7.96 -5.41
N LEU A 44 -5.02 -7.61 -4.61
CA LEU A 44 -6.12 -6.77 -5.13
C LEU A 44 -5.67 -5.32 -5.29
N TYR A 45 -4.89 -4.86 -4.32
CA TYR A 45 -4.31 -3.54 -4.30
C TYR A 45 -2.97 -3.59 -3.54
N GLY A 46 -1.91 -3.11 -4.16
CA GLY A 46 -0.56 -3.34 -3.68
C GLY A 46 0.27 -4.12 -4.69
N SER A 47 1.54 -4.32 -4.38
CA SER A 47 2.56 -4.80 -5.32
C SER A 47 2.93 -3.78 -6.38
N TYR A 48 3.47 -2.67 -5.90
CA TYR A 48 4.04 -1.63 -6.75
C TYR A 48 5.39 -1.20 -6.20
N ARG A 49 6.23 -0.67 -7.08
CA ARG A 49 7.52 -0.12 -6.69
C ARG A 49 7.32 1.27 -6.12
N VAL A 50 8.16 1.67 -5.18
CA VAL A 50 8.16 3.03 -4.63
C VAL A 50 9.59 3.52 -4.50
N ASP A 51 9.77 4.84 -4.65
CA ASP A 51 11.00 5.56 -4.36
C ASP A 51 10.76 6.58 -3.26
N GLY A 52 11.33 6.39 -2.08
CA GLY A 52 11.12 7.32 -0.98
C GLY A 52 11.64 6.87 0.37
N PHE A 53 10.82 7.13 1.39
CA PHE A 53 11.12 6.89 2.80
C PHE A 53 10.04 6.02 3.43
N GLN A 54 10.44 5.08 4.27
CA GLN A 54 9.53 4.29 5.10
C GLN A 54 9.99 4.32 6.54
N LEU A 55 9.02 4.51 7.45
CA LEU A 55 9.16 4.39 8.88
C LEU A 55 8.26 3.27 9.36
N ARG A 56 8.80 2.31 10.10
CA ARG A 56 8.03 1.24 10.73
C ARG A 56 8.35 1.19 12.21
N LYS A 57 7.31 1.04 13.02
CA LYS A 57 7.45 0.82 14.45
C LYS A 57 6.54 -0.32 14.89
N ALA A 58 7.14 -1.33 15.48
CA ALA A 58 6.43 -2.34 16.24
C ALA A 58 6.37 -1.93 17.71
N TRP A 59 5.16 -1.90 18.26
CA TRP A 59 4.91 -2.04 19.68
C TRP A 59 4.60 -3.51 19.97
N ASN A 60 4.12 -3.84 21.18
CA ASN A 60 3.85 -5.23 21.57
C ASN A 60 2.86 -5.93 20.61
N THR A 61 1.64 -5.41 20.52
CA THR A 61 0.56 -6.00 19.72
C THR A 61 0.15 -5.13 18.54
N PHE A 62 0.80 -4.00 18.36
CA PHE A 62 0.45 -3.01 17.35
C PHE A 62 1.69 -2.68 16.50
N THR A 63 1.52 -2.55 15.19
CA THR A 63 2.59 -2.12 14.29
C THR A 63 2.05 -1.02 13.39
N GLY A 64 2.81 0.05 13.24
CA GLY A 64 2.53 1.11 12.27
C GLY A 64 3.64 1.19 11.25
N THR A 65 3.29 1.30 9.98
CA THR A 65 4.21 1.57 8.87
C THR A 65 3.71 2.79 8.12
N ALA A 66 4.55 3.81 7.98
CA ALA A 66 4.28 5.00 7.19
C ALA A 66 5.28 5.10 6.04
N ILE A 67 4.81 5.48 4.86
CA ILE A 67 5.63 5.63 3.65
C ILE A 67 5.31 6.98 3.02
N ILE A 68 6.36 7.68 2.58
CA ILE A 68 6.26 8.87 1.73
C ILE A 68 7.15 8.59 0.53
N ALA A 69 6.56 8.51 -0.66
CA ALA A 69 7.28 8.08 -1.85
C ALA A 69 6.66 8.59 -3.15
N ARG A 70 7.44 8.49 -4.22
CA ARG A 70 6.99 8.66 -5.61
C ARG A 70 7.14 7.33 -6.37
N ASN A 71 6.81 7.32 -7.66
CA ASN A 71 6.98 6.17 -8.56
C ASN A 71 6.11 4.96 -8.19
N THR A 72 4.92 5.21 -7.63
CA THR A 72 4.02 4.20 -7.03
C THR A 72 3.15 3.45 -8.04
N GLY A 73 3.45 3.57 -9.32
CA GLY A 73 2.73 2.89 -10.40
C GLY A 73 1.45 3.62 -10.86
N TYR A 74 1.16 4.80 -10.33
CA TYR A 74 0.21 5.77 -10.92
C TYR A 74 0.90 6.71 -11.92
N ASP A 75 2.21 6.88 -11.76
CA ASP A 75 3.09 7.57 -12.68
C ASP A 75 3.05 6.97 -14.08
N GLY A 76 2.62 7.75 -15.07
CA GLY A 76 2.56 7.33 -16.47
C GLY A 76 1.51 6.25 -16.80
N LYS A 77 0.64 5.87 -15.85
CA LYS A 77 -0.46 4.90 -16.11
C LYS A 77 -1.46 5.44 -17.13
N TRP A 78 -1.63 6.76 -17.13
CA TRP A 78 -2.38 7.51 -18.12
C TRP A 78 -1.41 8.44 -18.82
N SER A 79 -0.51 7.92 -19.66
CA SER A 79 0.59 8.70 -20.26
C SER A 79 0.15 9.95 -21.05
N GLU A 80 -1.13 10.07 -21.36
CA GLU A 80 -1.76 11.27 -21.96
C GLU A 80 -2.06 12.39 -20.93
N PHE A 81 -2.14 12.04 -19.64
CA PHE A 81 -2.57 12.90 -18.53
C PHE A 81 -1.66 12.84 -17.29
N SER A 82 -0.68 11.95 -17.21
CA SER A 82 0.28 11.92 -16.09
C SER A 82 1.69 11.56 -16.56
N GLY A 83 2.65 12.37 -16.14
CA GLY A 83 4.08 12.12 -16.26
C GLY A 83 4.60 11.21 -15.15
N VAL A 84 5.87 10.81 -15.28
CA VAL A 84 6.57 10.10 -14.21
C VAL A 84 6.97 11.10 -13.12
N GLY A 85 6.49 10.90 -11.91
CA GLY A 85 6.78 11.74 -10.77
C GLY A 85 5.74 12.84 -10.54
N ASP A 86 4.58 12.81 -11.19
CA ASP A 86 3.51 13.81 -11.00
C ASP A 86 2.67 13.57 -9.75
N TYR A 87 2.83 12.40 -9.12
CA TYR A 87 2.16 12.05 -7.87
C TYR A 87 3.15 11.95 -6.71
N MET A 88 2.70 12.41 -5.55
CA MET A 88 3.28 12.06 -4.25
C MET A 88 2.34 11.10 -3.52
N SER A 89 2.91 10.00 -3.03
CA SER A 89 2.16 8.98 -2.31
C SER A 89 2.48 8.98 -0.82
N TYR A 90 1.44 9.08 -0.02
CA TYR A 90 1.48 8.88 1.42
C TYR A 90 0.77 7.57 1.74
N VAL A 91 1.41 6.68 2.49
CA VAL A 91 0.82 5.39 2.86
C VAL A 91 0.93 5.19 4.35
N LEU A 92 -0.13 4.68 4.97
CA LEU A 92 -0.17 4.31 6.37
C LEU A 92 -0.80 2.93 6.50
N ASP A 93 -0.03 1.95 6.99
CA ASP A 93 -0.53 0.63 7.38
C ASP A 93 -0.49 0.50 8.90
N LEU A 94 -1.62 0.16 9.49
CA LEU A 94 -1.77 -0.09 10.91
C LEU A 94 -2.23 -1.54 11.11
N ASN A 95 -1.51 -2.28 11.94
CA ASN A 95 -1.78 -3.68 12.22
C ASN A 95 -1.88 -3.92 13.72
N TRP A 96 -2.93 -4.63 14.14
CA TRP A 96 -3.18 -5.02 15.52
C TRP A 96 -3.37 -6.53 15.66
N LYS A 97 -2.50 -7.16 16.45
CA LYS A 97 -2.48 -8.59 16.80
C LYS A 97 -2.52 -8.74 18.33
N PRO A 98 -3.70 -8.64 18.96
CA PRO A 98 -3.82 -8.71 20.43
C PRO A 98 -3.45 -10.08 21.00
N ASN A 99 -3.53 -11.12 20.18
CA ASN A 99 -3.17 -12.49 20.52
C ASN A 99 -2.79 -13.25 19.24
N GLU A 100 -2.48 -14.53 19.37
CA GLU A 100 -2.03 -15.37 18.24
C GLU A 100 -3.14 -15.73 17.24
N LYS A 101 -4.42 -15.57 17.62
CA LYS A 101 -5.58 -15.98 16.82
C LYS A 101 -6.17 -14.85 15.98
N PHE A 102 -6.03 -13.60 16.39
CA PHE A 102 -6.72 -12.48 15.76
C PHE A 102 -5.73 -11.47 15.18
N VAL A 103 -6.02 -11.03 13.97
CA VAL A 103 -5.39 -9.85 13.35
C VAL A 103 -6.48 -8.94 12.83
N LEU A 104 -6.30 -7.63 13.01
CA LEU A 104 -7.06 -6.58 12.38
C LEU A 104 -6.07 -5.54 11.90
N GLY A 105 -6.29 -5.00 10.72
CA GLY A 105 -5.51 -3.87 10.25
C GLY A 105 -6.27 -3.04 9.23
N ALA A 106 -5.70 -1.88 8.97
CA ALA A 106 -6.20 -0.95 7.98
C ALA A 106 -5.01 -0.30 7.29
N THR A 107 -5.15 -0.08 5.99
CA THR A 107 -4.14 0.57 5.16
C THR A 107 -4.80 1.73 4.42
N GLY A 108 -4.21 2.91 4.50
CA GLY A 108 -4.59 4.07 3.71
C GLY A 108 -3.48 4.43 2.72
N TYR A 109 -3.87 4.70 1.48
CA TYR A 109 -2.99 5.14 0.40
C TYR A 109 -3.55 6.44 -0.15
N TRP A 110 -2.79 7.52 -0.06
CA TRP A 110 -3.13 8.83 -0.62
C TRP A 110 -2.15 9.15 -1.72
N ASN A 111 -2.58 9.04 -2.98
CA ASN A 111 -1.80 9.41 -4.15
C ASN A 111 -2.30 10.76 -4.62
N ILE A 112 -1.55 11.81 -4.26
CA ILE A 112 -1.92 13.20 -4.48
C ILE A 112 -1.17 13.71 -5.71
N GLY A 113 -1.92 14.26 -6.67
CA GLY A 113 -1.34 14.96 -7.82
C GLY A 113 -0.67 16.24 -7.33
N ASP A 114 0.66 16.35 -7.49
CA ASP A 114 1.43 17.51 -7.02
C ASP A 114 2.22 18.21 -8.14
N ALA A 115 2.06 17.73 -9.37
CA ALA A 115 2.52 18.38 -10.58
C ALA A 115 1.65 17.98 -11.79
N GLY A 116 1.80 18.72 -12.89
CA GLY A 116 1.19 18.37 -14.18
C GLY A 116 -0.34 18.39 -14.16
N ALA A 117 -0.92 17.60 -15.06
CA ALA A 117 -2.37 17.43 -15.14
C ALA A 117 -3.00 16.82 -13.86
N PRO A 118 -2.32 15.95 -13.09
CA PRO A 118 -2.85 15.49 -11.82
C PRO A 118 -3.17 16.59 -10.81
N ASP A 119 -2.30 17.61 -10.71
CA ASP A 119 -2.51 18.79 -9.87
C ASP A 119 -3.55 19.76 -10.49
N GLU A 120 -3.48 20.00 -11.80
CA GLU A 120 -4.39 20.92 -12.50
C GLU A 120 -5.86 20.46 -12.48
N PHE A 121 -6.08 19.15 -12.60
CA PHE A 121 -7.41 18.56 -12.74
C PHE A 121 -7.89 17.82 -11.50
N ASP A 122 -7.17 17.85 -10.37
CA ASP A 122 -7.56 17.13 -9.15
C ASP A 122 -7.81 15.63 -9.44
N LEU A 123 -6.77 14.95 -9.91
CA LEU A 123 -6.83 13.53 -10.27
C LEU A 123 -6.31 12.63 -9.14
N ASP A 124 -6.60 13.03 -7.90
CA ASP A 124 -6.18 12.31 -6.71
C ASP A 124 -6.76 10.89 -6.66
N VAL A 125 -5.97 9.93 -6.17
CA VAL A 125 -6.40 8.54 -6.00
C VAL A 125 -6.15 8.10 -4.57
N ASN A 126 -7.21 8.09 -3.78
CA ASN A 126 -7.16 7.63 -2.41
C ASN A 126 -7.74 6.22 -2.33
N THR A 127 -6.99 5.28 -1.77
CA THR A 127 -7.43 3.88 -1.59
C THR A 127 -7.32 3.51 -0.12
N TYR A 128 -8.32 2.81 0.38
CA TYR A 128 -8.39 2.37 1.76
C TYR A 128 -8.70 0.89 1.82
N GLY A 129 -7.93 0.15 2.61
CA GLY A 129 -8.13 -1.26 2.87
C GLY A 129 -8.40 -1.50 4.34
N ILE A 130 -9.33 -2.38 4.67
CA ILE A 130 -9.51 -2.94 6.01
C ILE A 130 -9.40 -4.45 5.89
N TYR A 131 -8.53 -5.05 6.70
CA TYR A 131 -8.31 -6.50 6.70
C TYR A 131 -8.42 -7.08 8.10
N ALA A 132 -8.90 -8.30 8.17
CA ALA A 132 -8.98 -9.04 9.42
C ALA A 132 -8.72 -10.53 9.19
N GLY A 133 -8.33 -11.22 10.24
CA GLY A 133 -8.08 -12.65 10.22
C GLY A 133 -8.36 -13.32 11.56
N PHE A 134 -8.82 -14.55 11.49
CA PHE A 134 -9.08 -15.39 12.67
C PHE A 134 -8.62 -16.83 12.46
N LYS A 135 -7.82 -17.33 13.40
CA LYS A 135 -7.38 -18.73 13.45
C LYS A 135 -8.38 -19.59 14.24
N PHE A 136 -9.05 -20.50 13.54
CA PHE A 136 -9.92 -21.49 14.16
C PHE A 136 -9.08 -22.58 14.84
N THR A 137 -8.01 -23.01 14.17
CA THR A 137 -6.99 -23.94 14.68
C THR A 137 -5.61 -23.45 14.25
N PRO A 138 -4.50 -24.01 14.76
CA PRO A 138 -3.17 -23.66 14.27
C PRO A 138 -2.97 -23.87 12.75
N ALA A 139 -3.81 -24.69 12.10
CA ALA A 139 -3.72 -25.04 10.69
C ALA A 139 -4.80 -24.38 9.81
N ILE A 140 -5.82 -23.72 10.39
CA ILE A 140 -6.96 -23.16 9.65
C ILE A 140 -7.16 -21.71 10.08
N GLU A 141 -7.00 -20.79 9.13
CA GLU A 141 -7.08 -19.34 9.34
C GLU A 141 -7.90 -18.70 8.22
N LEU A 142 -9.04 -18.10 8.57
CA LEU A 142 -9.76 -17.26 7.61
C LEU A 142 -9.22 -15.84 7.70
N LYS A 143 -8.84 -15.27 6.57
CA LYS A 143 -8.50 -13.85 6.43
C LYS A 143 -9.33 -13.23 5.32
N GLY A 144 -9.53 -11.92 5.40
CA GLY A 144 -10.16 -11.16 4.34
C GLY A 144 -9.70 -9.72 4.33
N ILE A 145 -9.85 -9.10 3.17
CA ILE A 145 -9.59 -7.68 2.96
C ILE A 145 -10.70 -7.07 2.12
N TYR A 146 -11.10 -5.86 2.47
CA TYR A 146 -12.05 -5.04 1.75
C TYR A 146 -11.41 -3.69 1.43
N TYR A 147 -11.45 -3.31 0.15
CA TYR A 147 -11.00 -2.04 -0.38
C TYR A 147 -12.15 -1.15 -0.80
N PHE A 148 -11.95 0.14 -0.60
CA PHE A 148 -12.77 1.20 -1.15
C PHE A 148 -11.87 2.36 -1.55
N GLN A 149 -12.21 3.03 -2.65
CA GLN A 149 -11.48 4.20 -3.12
C GLN A 149 -12.32 5.46 -2.96
N ASN A 150 -11.63 6.59 -2.95
CA ASN A 150 -12.19 7.91 -3.16
C ASN A 150 -11.33 8.58 -4.23
N LEU A 151 -11.93 8.83 -5.39
CA LEU A 151 -11.25 9.40 -6.56
C LEU A 151 -11.57 10.90 -6.65
N GLY A 152 -10.60 11.67 -7.15
CA GLY A 152 -10.78 13.11 -7.38
C GLY A 152 -11.92 13.42 -8.36
N ASP A 153 -12.52 14.59 -8.22
CA ASP A 153 -13.81 14.95 -8.83
C ASP A 153 -13.81 14.91 -10.37
N ASN A 154 -12.65 15.05 -11.02
CA ASN A 154 -12.54 15.04 -12.49
C ASN A 154 -11.97 13.74 -13.04
N MET A 155 -11.92 12.67 -12.25
CA MET A 155 -11.49 11.36 -12.75
C MET A 155 -12.49 10.84 -13.79
N PRO A 156 -12.03 10.38 -14.97
CA PRO A 156 -12.90 9.97 -16.09
C PRO A 156 -13.46 8.55 -15.88
N VAL A 157 -14.15 8.33 -14.75
CA VAL A 157 -14.72 7.05 -14.33
C VAL A 157 -16.24 7.17 -14.14
N MET A 158 -16.96 6.05 -14.28
CA MET A 158 -18.41 6.01 -14.05
C MET A 158 -18.79 5.93 -12.56
N ASP A 159 -17.86 5.53 -11.70
CA ASP A 159 -18.02 5.41 -10.24
C ASP A 159 -16.75 5.96 -9.59
N ASP A 160 -16.90 6.97 -8.73
CA ASP A 160 -15.83 7.64 -7.99
C ASP A 160 -15.43 6.88 -6.71
N SER A 161 -16.20 5.85 -6.34
CA SER A 161 -16.10 5.11 -5.10
C SER A 161 -15.99 3.59 -5.29
N PRO A 162 -15.12 3.08 -6.19
CA PRO A 162 -15.04 1.66 -6.49
C PRO A 162 -14.61 0.86 -5.27
N LYS A 163 -15.13 -0.37 -5.18
CA LYS A 163 -14.95 -1.29 -4.04
C LYS A 163 -14.54 -2.66 -4.53
N ALA A 164 -13.68 -3.32 -3.77
CA ALA A 164 -13.22 -4.68 -4.04
C ALA A 164 -12.99 -5.45 -2.74
N TRP A 165 -13.11 -6.78 -2.76
CA TRP A 165 -12.81 -7.59 -1.58
C TRP A 165 -12.36 -8.99 -1.97
N LYS A 166 -11.65 -9.64 -1.04
CA LYS A 166 -11.35 -11.07 -1.12
C LYS A 166 -11.26 -11.70 0.26
N ALA A 167 -11.35 -13.02 0.28
CA ALA A 167 -11.13 -13.85 1.46
C ALA A 167 -10.23 -15.05 1.11
N VAL A 168 -9.44 -15.50 2.08
CA VAL A 168 -8.50 -16.62 1.99
C VAL A 168 -8.68 -17.48 3.23
N LEU A 169 -8.71 -18.81 3.06
CA LEU A 169 -8.91 -19.80 4.13
C LEU A 169 -7.72 -20.75 4.23
#